data_AF-A0A1B6H6A3-F1
#
_entry.id   AF-A0A1B6H6A3-F1
#
_cell.length_a   1.000
_cell.length_b   1.000
_cell.length_c   1.000
_cell.angle_alpha   90.00
_cell.angle_beta   90.00
_cell.angle_gamma   90.00
#
_symmetry.space_group_name_H-M   'P 1'
#
loop_
_entity.id
_entity.type
_entity.pdbx_description
1 polymer ?
#
loop_
_entity_poly.entity_id
_entity_poly.type
_entity_poly.pdbx_seq_one_letter_code
_entity_poly.pdbx_strand_id
1 'polypeptide(L)'
;VRRLFKDMDVKIEYSERVVVRELDFLFKMVQLLETTSSRVVANYMHWRLVKLINRDLNYEMAQLSFEFDKVLSGATEDLPRWEECVLGTNMLWRFAVAYKYVQLHFDDEAKQSALQMVGHLRAGLLEQLEKVSWMDEETRRAAQL
;
A
#
# COMPACT_ATOMS: atom_id res chain seq x y z
N VAL A 1 -23.09 0.37 -2.33
CA VAL A 1 -22.40 -0.80 -2.92
C VAL A 1 -22.86 -1.10 -4.34
N ARG A 2 -24.13 -1.46 -4.60
CA ARG A 2 -24.63 -1.80 -5.96
C ARG A 2 -24.30 -0.76 -7.06
N ARG A 3 -24.30 0.54 -6.75
CA ARG A 3 -23.90 1.59 -7.70
C ARG A 3 -22.41 1.54 -8.10
N LEU A 4 -21.52 1.10 -7.20
CA LEU A 4 -20.08 0.99 -7.46
C LEU A 4 -19.76 -0.17 -8.42
N PHE A 5 -20.59 -1.21 -8.42
CA PHE A 5 -20.42 -2.41 -9.25
C PHE A 5 -21.36 -2.44 -10.45
N LYS A 6 -22.03 -1.32 -10.78
CA LYS A 6 -23.08 -1.29 -11.81
C LYS A 6 -22.55 -1.72 -13.18
N ASP A 7 -21.33 -1.33 -13.52
CA ASP A 7 -20.69 -1.62 -14.80
C ASP A 7 -19.82 -2.90 -14.75
N MET A 8 -19.90 -3.63 -13.64
CA MET A 8 -19.26 -4.92 -13.44
C MET A 8 -20.35 -6.00 -13.48
N ASP A 9 -20.07 -7.15 -14.09
CA ASP A 9 -21.00 -8.30 -14.10
C ASP A 9 -20.99 -9.03 -12.74
N VAL A 10 -21.21 -8.28 -11.66
CA VAL A 10 -21.17 -8.76 -10.28
C VAL A 10 -22.44 -8.30 -9.57
N LYS A 11 -23.24 -9.28 -9.13
CA LYS A 11 -24.45 -9.03 -8.33
C LYS A 11 -24.12 -9.14 -6.84
N ILE A 12 -24.30 -8.04 -6.11
CA ILE A 12 -24.09 -8.00 -4.65
C ILE A 12 -25.44 -8.04 -3.94
N GLU A 13 -25.65 -9.11 -3.18
CA GLU A 13 -26.82 -9.32 -2.34
C GLU A 13 -26.61 -8.78 -0.91
N TYR A 14 -27.70 -8.59 -0.17
CA TYR A 14 -27.63 -8.13 1.21
C TYR A 14 -26.96 -9.15 2.16
N SER A 15 -26.93 -10.42 1.77
CA SER A 15 -26.25 -11.50 2.51
C SER A 15 -24.75 -11.58 2.21
N GLU A 16 -24.20 -10.69 1.37
CA GLU A 16 -22.79 -10.70 1.01
C GLU A 16 -21.92 -10.48 2.24
N ARG A 17 -20.91 -11.34 2.43
CA ARG A 17 -20.02 -11.23 3.59
C ARG A 17 -18.94 -10.20 3.31
N VAL A 18 -18.81 -9.22 4.19
CA VAL A 18 -17.81 -8.16 4.09
C VAL A 18 -16.94 -8.16 5.33
N VAL A 19 -15.62 -8.09 5.15
CA VAL A 19 -14.66 -7.93 6.25
C VAL A 19 -14.53 -6.45 6.60
N VAL A 20 -14.93 -6.08 7.81
CA VAL A 20 -14.75 -4.73 8.35
C VAL A 20 -13.53 -4.74 9.26
N ARG A 21 -12.46 -4.06 8.87
CA ARG A 21 -11.20 -4.02 9.64
C ARG A 21 -11.29 -3.12 10.87
N GLU A 22 -11.87 -1.94 10.70
CA GLU A 22 -11.92 -0.89 11.73
C GLU A 22 -13.38 -0.56 12.07
N LEU A 23 -14.00 -1.39 12.90
CA LEU A 23 -15.43 -1.32 13.20
C LEU A 23 -15.81 -0.02 13.92
N ASP A 24 -15.04 0.35 14.95
CA ASP A 24 -15.27 1.57 15.74
C ASP A 24 -15.12 2.85 14.91
N PHE A 25 -14.11 2.88 14.03
CA PHE A 25 -13.91 3.99 13.11
C PHE A 25 -15.13 4.16 12.21
N LEU A 26 -15.64 3.06 11.63
CA LEU A 26 -16.78 3.12 10.71
C LEU A 26 -18.02 3.70 11.41
N PHE A 27 -18.34 3.25 12.62
CA PHE A 27 -19.48 3.77 13.38
C PHE A 27 -19.32 5.24 13.76
N LYS A 28 -18.16 5.63 14.29
CA LYS A 28 -17.88 7.02 14.67
C LYS A 28 -17.85 7.95 13.46
N MET A 29 -17.37 7.47 12.31
CA MET A 29 -17.39 8.21 11.05
C MET A 29 -18.81 8.48 10.60
N VAL A 30 -19.71 7.47 10.65
CA VAL A 30 -21.13 7.67 10.29
C VAL A 30 -21.78 8.72 11.20
N GLN A 31 -21.56 8.63 12.51
CA GLN A 31 -22.07 9.62 13.47
C GLN A 31 -21.53 11.03 13.17
N LEU A 32 -20.23 11.16 12.90
CA LEU A 32 -19.62 12.44 12.54
C LEU A 32 -20.23 13.01 11.25
N LEU A 33 -20.48 12.17 10.25
CA LEU A 33 -21.08 12.59 8.98
C LEU A 33 -22.52 13.08 9.17
N GLU A 34 -23.30 12.48 10.07
CA GLU A 34 -24.67 12.93 10.40
C GLU A 34 -24.69 14.32 11.06
N THR A 35 -23.68 14.64 11.89
CA THR A 35 -23.60 15.94 12.56
C THR A 35 -22.84 17.01 11.77
N THR A 36 -22.18 16.63 10.67
CA THR A 36 -21.34 17.55 9.88
C THR A 36 -22.12 18.08 8.68
N SER A 37 -22.14 19.40 8.48
CA SER A 37 -22.84 19.99 7.33
C SER A 37 -22.33 19.42 6.01
N SER A 38 -23.24 19.19 5.05
CA SER A 38 -22.89 18.61 3.74
C SER A 38 -21.85 19.44 2.98
N ARG A 39 -21.82 20.76 3.19
CA ARG A 39 -20.79 21.64 2.60
C ARG A 39 -19.39 21.33 3.10
N VAL A 40 -19.23 21.06 4.40
CA VAL A 40 -17.92 20.70 4.98
C VAL A 40 -17.46 19.34 4.47
N VAL A 41 -18.37 18.36 4.43
CA VAL A 41 -18.06 17.03 3.86
C VAL A 41 -17.66 17.15 2.38
N ALA A 42 -18.40 17.92 1.59
CA ALA A 42 -18.08 18.17 0.19
C ALA A 42 -16.71 18.83 0.03
N ASN A 43 -16.43 19.91 0.77
CA ASN A 43 -15.13 20.59 0.72
C ASN A 43 -13.98 19.65 1.08
N TYR A 44 -14.15 18.80 2.11
CA TYR A 44 -13.16 17.80 2.48
C TYR A 44 -12.91 16.80 1.35
N MET A 45 -13.97 16.25 0.73
CA MET A 45 -13.82 15.33 -0.40
C MET A 45 -13.12 15.97 -1.60
N HIS A 46 -13.45 17.23 -1.94
CA HIS A 46 -12.79 17.96 -3.01
C HIS A 46 -11.31 18.19 -2.68
N TRP A 47 -10.98 18.59 -1.45
CA TRP A 47 -9.60 18.74 -1.02
C TRP A 47 -8.80 17.44 -1.11
N ARG A 48 -9.41 16.30 -0.74
CA ARG A 48 -8.77 14.98 -0.88
C ARG A 48 -8.44 14.65 -2.33
N LEU A 49 -9.30 15.04 -3.28
CA LEU A 49 -9.03 14.88 -4.71
C LEU A 49 -7.93 15.84 -5.19
N VAL A 50 -8.02 17.12 -4.83
CA VAL A 50 -6.99 18.13 -5.19
C VAL A 50 -5.62 17.69 -4.70
N LYS A 51 -5.50 17.25 -3.44
CA LYS A 51 -4.25 16.73 -2.89
C LYS A 51 -3.73 15.50 -3.62
N LEU A 52 -4.62 14.67 -4.19
CA LEU A 52 -4.23 13.47 -4.91
C LEU A 52 -3.60 13.79 -6.28
N ILE A 53 -4.11 14.82 -6.97
CA ILE A 53 -3.76 15.09 -8.38
C ILE A 53 -2.81 16.29 -8.55
N ASN A 54 -2.58 17.09 -7.51
CA ASN A 54 -1.87 18.37 -7.60
C ASN A 54 -0.48 18.28 -8.26
N ARG A 55 0.29 17.19 -8.04
CA ARG A 55 1.61 16.97 -8.65
C ARG A 55 1.56 16.61 -10.14
N ASP A 56 0.39 16.22 -10.64
CA ASP A 56 0.14 15.82 -12.04
C ASP A 56 -0.47 16.95 -12.88
N LEU A 57 -0.69 18.14 -12.28
CA LEU A 57 -1.25 19.31 -12.96
C LEU A 57 -0.13 20.20 -13.52
N ASN A 58 -0.24 21.52 -13.30
CA ASN A 58 0.77 22.49 -13.70
C ASN A 58 1.85 22.66 -12.62
N TYR A 59 2.91 23.39 -12.98
CA TYR A 59 4.05 23.63 -12.12
C TYR A 59 3.65 24.32 -10.81
N GLU A 60 2.73 25.28 -10.88
CA GLU A 60 2.27 26.04 -9.71
C GLU A 60 1.58 25.13 -8.68
N MET A 61 0.76 24.18 -9.13
CA MET A 61 0.11 23.20 -8.25
C MET A 61 1.11 22.20 -7.66
N ALA A 62 2.10 21.77 -8.45
CA ALA A 62 3.16 20.88 -7.97
C ALA A 62 3.99 21.57 -6.88
N GLN A 63 4.37 22.84 -7.08
CA GLN A 63 5.07 23.65 -6.08
C GLN A 63 4.26 23.79 -4.79
N LEU A 64 2.95 24.08 -4.89
CA LEU A 64 2.08 24.16 -3.72
C LEU A 64 1.99 22.81 -2.97
N SER A 65 2.00 21.69 -3.70
CA SER A 65 2.10 20.36 -3.08
C SER A 65 3.40 20.19 -2.32
N PHE A 66 4.52 20.53 -2.96
CA PHE A 66 5.83 20.39 -2.36
C PHE A 66 5.97 21.25 -1.10
N GLU A 67 5.52 22.51 -1.12
CA GLU A 67 5.55 23.37 0.07
C GLU A 67 4.73 22.79 1.23
N PHE A 68 3.59 22.15 0.95
CA PHE A 68 2.83 21.44 1.97
C PHE A 68 3.58 20.21 2.50
N ASP A 69 4.11 19.38 1.61
CA ASP A 69 4.80 18.13 1.97
C ASP A 69 6.13 18.39 2.69
N LYS A 70 6.81 19.49 2.34
CA LYS A 70 8.06 19.98 2.95
C LYS A 70 7.94 20.22 4.45
N VAL A 71 6.78 20.70 4.92
CA VAL A 71 6.52 20.88 6.36
C VAL A 71 6.53 19.56 7.12
N LEU A 72 6.08 18.47 6.47
CA LEU A 72 6.02 17.15 7.07
C LEU A 72 7.32 16.36 6.94
N SER A 73 7.98 16.47 5.79
CA SER A 73 9.18 15.69 5.47
C SER A 73 10.49 16.36 5.89
N GLY A 74 10.50 17.69 6.04
CA GLY A 74 11.72 18.48 6.25
C GLY A 74 12.60 18.59 4.99
N ALA A 75 12.09 18.19 3.81
CA ALA A 75 12.86 18.24 2.57
C ALA A 75 13.21 19.69 2.18
N THR A 76 14.47 19.91 1.82
CA THR A 76 14.95 21.25 1.41
C THR A 76 14.66 21.56 -0.06
N GLU A 77 14.59 20.52 -0.88
CA GLU A 77 14.39 20.59 -2.33
C GLU A 77 13.41 19.50 -2.80
N ASP A 78 12.80 19.75 -3.94
CA ASP A 78 11.85 18.83 -4.55
C ASP A 78 12.57 17.80 -5.44
N LEU A 79 11.94 16.65 -5.68
CA LEU A 79 12.52 15.63 -6.54
C LEU A 79 12.65 16.13 -7.98
N PRO A 80 13.79 15.86 -8.65
CA PRO A 80 13.90 16.09 -10.08
C PRO A 80 12.79 15.36 -10.85
N ARG A 81 12.24 16.00 -11.88
CA ARG A 81 11.08 15.46 -12.63
C ARG A 81 11.28 14.03 -13.16
N TRP A 82 12.50 13.67 -13.55
CA TRP A 82 12.78 12.33 -14.05
C TRP A 82 12.64 11.26 -12.96
N GLU A 83 12.97 11.58 -11.71
CA GLU A 83 12.79 10.67 -10.56
C GLU A 83 11.31 10.47 -10.27
N GLU A 84 10.52 11.55 -10.26
CA GLU A 84 9.07 11.47 -10.13
C GLU A 84 8.46 10.55 -11.19
N CYS A 85 8.88 10.72 -12.45
CA CYS A 85 8.42 9.89 -13.56
C CYS A 85 8.79 8.41 -13.38
N VAL A 86 10.00 8.12 -12.88
CA VAL A 86 10.43 6.74 -12.58
C VAL A 86 9.56 6.14 -11.48
N LEU A 87 9.33 6.89 -10.39
CA LEU A 87 8.49 6.44 -9.27
C LEU A 87 7.04 6.21 -9.69
N GLY A 88 6.43 7.14 -10.43
CA GLY A 88 5.07 7.02 -10.93
C GLY A 88 4.91 5.85 -11.91
N THR A 89 5.88 5.69 -12.83
CA THR A 89 5.89 4.56 -13.77
C THR A 89 6.04 3.24 -13.03
N ASN A 90 6.93 3.17 -12.04
CA ASN A 90 7.11 1.96 -11.25
C ASN A 90 5.87 1.67 -10.37
N MET A 91 5.14 2.68 -9.89
CA MET A 91 3.90 2.46 -9.12
C MET A 91 2.83 1.75 -9.94
N LEU A 92 2.61 2.23 -11.17
CA LEU A 92 1.55 1.77 -12.08
C LEU A 92 1.96 0.53 -12.90
N TRP A 93 3.22 0.45 -13.32
CA TRP A 93 3.74 -0.55 -14.27
C TRP A 93 4.86 -1.41 -13.68
N ARG A 94 4.87 -1.63 -12.36
CA ARG A 94 5.96 -2.30 -11.61
C ARG A 94 6.49 -3.57 -12.27
N PHE A 95 5.62 -4.44 -12.78
CA PHE A 95 6.04 -5.71 -13.36
C PHE A 95 6.71 -5.56 -14.71
N ALA A 96 6.25 -4.63 -15.55
CA ALA A 96 6.87 -4.34 -16.84
C ALA A 96 8.26 -3.71 -16.64
N VAL A 97 8.37 -2.75 -15.71
CA VAL A 97 9.64 -2.13 -15.34
C VAL A 97 10.60 -3.18 -14.75
N ALA A 98 10.14 -3.99 -13.80
CA ALA A 98 10.93 -5.05 -13.17
C ALA A 98 11.42 -6.09 -14.19
N TYR A 99 10.56 -6.53 -15.12
CA TYR A 99 10.95 -7.45 -16.18
C TYR A 99 12.11 -6.89 -16.99
N LYS A 100 12.00 -5.63 -17.44
CA LYS A 100 13.05 -5.02 -18.24
C LYS A 100 14.34 -4.81 -17.45
N TYR A 101 14.23 -4.44 -16.18
CA TYR A 101 15.36 -4.30 -15.27
C TYR A 101 16.09 -5.65 -15.08
N VAL A 102 15.34 -6.73 -14.81
CA VAL A 102 15.91 -8.07 -14.64
C VAL A 102 16.65 -8.52 -15.89
N GLN A 103 16.05 -8.33 -17.08
CA GLN A 103 16.70 -8.66 -18.34
C GLN A 103 18.03 -7.94 -18.59
N LEU A 104 18.19 -6.73 -18.06
CA LEU A 104 19.35 -5.88 -18.34
C LEU A 104 20.42 -5.91 -17.24
N HIS A 105 20.02 -6.15 -16.00
CA HIS A 105 20.85 -5.86 -14.83
C HIS A 105 20.87 -6.95 -13.77
N PHE A 106 20.07 -8.02 -13.91
CA PHE A 106 19.98 -9.04 -12.88
C PHE A 106 20.67 -10.33 -13.30
N ASP A 107 21.53 -10.83 -12.43
CA ASP A 107 22.32 -12.03 -12.62
C ASP A 107 21.64 -13.27 -12.01
N ASP A 108 21.66 -14.38 -12.73
CA ASP A 108 21.12 -15.66 -12.28
C ASP A 108 21.92 -16.22 -11.09
N GLU A 109 23.22 -15.92 -10.98
CA GLU A 109 24.03 -16.34 -9.81
C GLU A 109 23.55 -15.67 -8.53
N ALA A 110 23.21 -14.37 -8.60
CA ALA A 110 22.64 -13.64 -7.47
C ALA A 110 21.32 -14.24 -7.00
N LYS A 111 20.49 -14.73 -7.94
CA LYS A 111 19.24 -15.45 -7.61
C LYS A 111 19.53 -16.74 -6.84
N GLN A 112 20.48 -17.55 -7.30
CA GLN A 112 20.81 -18.81 -6.64
C GLN A 112 21.37 -18.59 -5.24
N SER A 113 22.26 -17.60 -5.08
CA SER A 113 22.81 -17.22 -3.77
C SER A 113 21.71 -16.77 -2.80
N ALA A 114 20.78 -15.93 -3.24
CA ALA A 114 19.65 -15.50 -2.42
C ALA A 114 18.73 -16.68 -2.02
N LEU A 115 18.46 -17.62 -2.94
CA LEU A 115 17.67 -18.81 -2.65
C LEU A 115 18.34 -19.72 -1.61
N GLN A 116 19.66 -19.91 -1.72
CA GLN A 116 20.42 -20.67 -0.72
C GLN A 116 20.38 -20.00 0.66
N MET A 117 20.57 -18.68 0.71
CA MET A 117 20.48 -17.92 1.96
C MET A 117 19.09 -18.06 2.61
N VAL A 118 18.01 -17.93 1.84
CA VAL A 118 16.63 -18.14 2.34
C VAL A 118 16.45 -19.57 2.85
N GLY A 119 17.02 -20.56 2.17
CA GLY A 119 17.05 -21.96 2.63
C GLY A 119 17.74 -22.12 3.98
N HIS A 120 18.92 -21.51 4.16
CA HIS A 120 19.64 -21.53 5.44
C HIS A 120 18.86 -20.82 6.56
N LEU A 121 18.24 -19.67 6.28
CA LEU A 121 17.42 -18.94 7.24
C LEU A 121 16.20 -19.78 7.68
N ARG A 122 15.54 -20.47 6.72
CA ARG A 122 14.43 -21.36 7.04
C ARG A 122 14.88 -22.53 7.91
N ALA A 123 15.99 -23.18 7.58
CA ALA A 123 16.54 -24.28 8.38
C ALA A 123 16.89 -23.82 9.81
N GLY A 124 17.56 -22.68 9.95
CA GLY A 124 17.89 -22.10 11.24
C GLY A 124 16.65 -21.75 12.07
N LEU A 125 15.61 -21.20 11.44
CA LEU A 125 14.33 -20.93 12.12
C LEU A 125 13.68 -22.21 12.63
N LEU A 126 13.64 -23.28 11.84
CA LEU A 126 13.06 -24.56 12.24
C LEU A 126 13.81 -25.17 13.44
N GLU A 127 15.15 -25.11 13.42
CA GLU A 127 15.97 -25.56 14.55
C GLU A 127 15.71 -24.75 15.83
N GLN A 128 15.50 -23.43 15.71
CA GLN A 128 15.14 -22.59 16.86
C GLN A 128 13.74 -22.93 17.39
N LEU A 129 12.77 -23.15 16.49
CA LEU A 129 11.41 -23.55 16.86
C LEU A 129 11.36 -24.88 17.61
N GLU A 130 12.30 -25.80 17.39
CA GLU A 130 12.41 -27.03 18.18
C GLU A 130 12.91 -26.79 19.62
N LYS A 131 13.66 -25.71 19.86
CA LYS A 131 14.34 -25.46 21.14
C LYS A 131 13.64 -24.46 22.04
N VAL A 132 12.71 -23.66 21.51
CA VAL A 132 12.00 -22.64 22.31
C VAL A 132 11.18 -23.30 23.42
N SER A 133 11.32 -22.84 24.66
CA SER A 133 10.58 -23.38 25.81
C SER A 133 9.20 -22.75 26.02
N TRP A 134 8.94 -21.62 25.36
CA TRP A 134 7.71 -20.84 25.56
C TRP A 134 6.53 -21.28 24.68
N MET A 135 6.77 -22.12 23.66
CA MET A 135 5.72 -22.65 22.78
C MET A 135 5.31 -24.06 23.22
N ASP A 136 4.01 -24.31 23.31
CA ASP A 136 3.48 -25.67 23.44
C ASP A 136 3.71 -26.50 22.17
N GLU A 137 3.48 -27.81 22.27
CA GLU A 137 3.76 -28.75 21.19
C GLU A 137 2.84 -28.56 19.98
N GLU A 138 1.56 -28.23 20.20
CA GLU A 138 0.58 -28.04 19.14
C GLU A 138 0.94 -26.82 18.27
N THR A 139 1.23 -25.69 18.92
CA THR A 139 1.65 -24.45 18.26
C THR A 139 2.98 -24.64 17.54
N ARG A 140 3.90 -25.41 18.13
CA ARG A 140 5.20 -25.70 17.51
C ARG A 140 5.06 -26.52 16.23
N ARG A 141 4.22 -27.57 16.23
CA ARG A 141 3.92 -28.34 15.02
C ARG A 141 3.27 -27.46 13.95
N ALA A 142 2.36 -26.58 14.34
CA ALA A 142 1.72 -25.64 13.41
C ALA A 142 2.71 -24.64 12.79
N ALA A 143 3.73 -24.21 13.54
CA ALA A 143 4.76 -23.28 13.07
C ALA A 143 5.83 -23.89 12.14
N GLN A 144 5.85 -25.23 11.99
CA GLN A 144 6.78 -25.95 11.14
C GLN A 144 6.26 -26.19 9.71
N LEU A 145 4.95 -25.99 9.47
CA LEU A 145 4.29 -26.09 8.16
C LEU A 145 4.64 -24.89 7.27
#